data_AF-A0A6M2CNV9-F1
#
_entry.id   AF-A0A6M2CNV9-F1
#
_cell.length_a   1.000
_cell.length_b   1.000
_cell.length_c   1.000
_cell.angle_alpha   90.00
_cell.angle_beta   90.00
_cell.angle_gamma   90.00
#
_symmetry.space_group_name_H-M   'P 1'
#
loop_
_entity.id
_entity.type
_entity.pdbx_description
1 polymer ?
#
loop_
_entity_poly.entity_id
_entity_poly.type
_entity_poly.pdbx_seq_one_letter_code
_entity_poly.pdbx_strand_id
1 'polypeptide(L)'
;MATPRERALVAKSLVLMLQSLRGRQTTIELRNELSVWGTVESVDAFMNVDLSDATVVGPSGEKNYASFFVQGRQVRYIHIPDDIDMAASLQLQDTRARQDQKNPYL
;
A
#
# COMPACT_ATOMS: atom_id res chain seq x y z
N MET A 1 -1.82 7.61 -15.70
CA MET A 1 -0.82 8.46 -15.02
C MET A 1 -1.49 9.10 -13.82
N ALA A 2 -0.83 9.15 -12.66
CA ALA A 2 -1.41 9.73 -11.44
C ALA A 2 -1.58 11.26 -11.57
N THR A 3 -2.72 11.78 -11.13
CA THR A 3 -3.03 13.22 -11.13
C THR A 3 -2.13 14.00 -10.16
N PRO A 4 -1.97 15.33 -10.33
CA PRO A 4 -1.23 16.15 -9.36
C PRO A 4 -1.74 16.01 -7.93
N ARG A 5 -3.07 15.88 -7.77
CA ARG A 5 -3.71 15.65 -6.47
C ARG A 5 -3.31 14.31 -5.86
N GLU A 6 -3.30 13.24 -6.65
CA GLU A 6 -2.87 11.91 -6.19
C GLU A 6 -1.39 11.90 -5.80
N ARG A 7 -0.53 12.55 -6.58
CA ARG A 7 0.89 12.71 -6.22
C ARG A 7 1.05 13.42 -4.88
N ALA A 8 0.29 14.50 -4.65
CA ALA A 8 0.31 15.22 -3.38
C ALA A 8 -0.20 14.36 -2.21
N LEU A 9 -1.23 13.54 -2.41
CA LEU A 9 -1.72 12.61 -1.38
C LEU A 9 -0.65 11.59 -1.01
N VAL A 10 0.02 11.00 -2.01
CA VAL A 10 1.11 10.04 -1.77
C VAL A 10 2.27 10.71 -1.03
N ALA A 11 2.68 11.91 -1.43
CA ALA A 11 3.84 12.60 -0.84
C ALA A 11 3.59 13.16 0.57
N LYS A 12 2.32 13.43 0.93
CA LYS A 12 1.94 14.03 2.22
C LYS A 12 1.32 13.02 3.19
N SER A 13 1.41 11.73 2.89
CA SER A 13 0.87 10.66 3.73
C SER A 13 1.81 9.46 3.76
N LEU A 14 1.50 8.50 4.62
CA LEU A 14 2.25 7.24 4.71
C LEU A 14 2.02 6.30 3.51
N VAL A 15 1.23 6.70 2.50
CA VAL A 15 0.97 5.86 1.33
C VAL A 15 2.27 5.48 0.61
N LEU A 16 3.28 6.36 0.54
CA LEU A 16 4.54 5.98 -0.10
C LEU A 16 5.25 4.82 0.61
N MET A 17 5.10 4.71 1.93
CA MET A 17 5.61 3.57 2.69
C MET A 17 4.87 2.28 2.32
N LEU A 18 3.55 2.34 2.12
CA LEU A 18 2.81 1.17 1.66
C LEU A 18 3.18 0.78 0.22
N GLN A 19 3.49 1.77 -0.63
CA GLN A 19 3.98 1.51 -1.99
C GLN A 19 5.34 0.81 -2.02
N SER A 20 6.16 0.91 -0.96
CA SER A 20 7.43 0.16 -0.88
C SER A 20 7.22 -1.34 -0.66
N LEU A 21 6.01 -1.77 -0.31
CA LEU A 21 5.64 -3.18 -0.16
C LEU A 21 5.40 -3.88 -1.52
N ARG A 22 5.48 -3.17 -2.64
CA ARG A 22 5.29 -3.76 -3.97
C ARG A 22 6.24 -4.95 -4.20
N GLY A 23 5.67 -6.06 -4.66
CA GLY A 23 6.36 -7.34 -4.87
C GLY A 23 6.60 -8.13 -3.59
N ARG A 24 6.11 -7.66 -2.43
CA ARG A 24 6.24 -8.38 -1.15
C ARG A 24 4.95 -9.07 -0.77
N GLN A 25 5.09 -10.21 -0.12
CA GLN A 25 3.98 -10.87 0.55
C GLN A 25 3.71 -10.21 1.90
N THR A 26 2.45 -9.91 2.16
CA THR A 26 1.99 -9.29 3.39
C THR A 26 0.60 -9.80 3.75
N THR A 27 0.21 -9.60 5.01
CA THR A 27 -1.16 -9.76 5.47
C THR A 27 -1.82 -8.41 5.61
N ILE A 28 -3.03 -8.27 5.06
CA ILE A 28 -3.91 -7.12 5.23
C ILE A 28 -5.09 -7.55 6.08
N GLU A 29 -5.23 -6.97 7.26
CA GLU A 29 -6.41 -7.14 8.10
C GLU A 29 -7.47 -6.12 7.70
N LEU A 30 -8.68 -6.61 7.43
CA LEU A 30 -9.81 -5.82 6.99
C LEU A 30 -10.71 -5.44 8.16
N ARG A 31 -11.47 -4.34 7.98
CA ARG A 31 -12.40 -3.82 8.97
C ARG A 31 -13.57 -4.75 9.30
N ASN A 32 -13.82 -5.75 8.46
CA ASN A 32 -14.85 -6.75 8.65
C ASN A 32 -14.30 -8.06 9.24
N GLU A 33 -13.15 -8.00 9.93
CA GLU A 33 -12.47 -9.13 10.58
C GLU A 33 -11.94 -10.21 9.61
N LEU A 34 -11.95 -9.94 8.31
CA LEU A 34 -11.28 -10.80 7.33
C LEU A 34 -9.80 -10.45 7.27
N SER A 35 -8.97 -11.43 6.95
CA SER A 35 -7.55 -11.23 6.64
C SER A 35 -7.26 -11.65 5.21
N VAL A 36 -6.40 -10.91 4.52
CA VAL A 36 -5.95 -11.24 3.16
C VAL A 36 -4.44 -11.34 3.18
N TRP A 37 -3.91 -12.54 2.94
CA TRP A 37 -2.49 -12.74 2.70
C TRP A 37 -2.23 -12.79 1.20
N GLY A 38 -1.22 -12.12 0.68
CA GLY A 38 -0.89 -12.15 -0.76
C GLY A 38 0.27 -11.23 -1.12
N THR A 39 0.63 -11.21 -2.40
CA THR A 39 1.71 -10.37 -2.93
C THR A 39 1.17 -9.02 -3.40
N VAL A 40 1.71 -7.92 -2.89
CA VAL A 40 1.27 -6.56 -3.28
C VAL A 40 1.74 -6.23 -4.69
N GLU A 41 0.82 -6.05 -5.62
CA GLU A 41 1.13 -5.61 -6.99
C GLU A 41 1.16 -4.08 -7.09
N SER A 42 0.22 -3.43 -6.41
CA SER A 42 0.01 -1.98 -6.51
C SER A 42 -0.68 -1.42 -5.27
N VAL A 43 -0.33 -0.18 -4.90
CA VAL A 43 -1.02 0.61 -3.88
C VAL A 43 -1.24 2.03 -4.42
N ASP A 44 -2.48 2.48 -4.46
CA ASP A 44 -2.81 3.82 -4.97
C ASP A 44 -2.82 4.90 -3.87
N ALA A 45 -3.07 6.14 -4.27
CA ALA A 45 -3.12 7.30 -3.37
C ALA A 45 -4.22 7.24 -2.30
N PHE A 46 -5.19 6.33 -2.44
CA PHE A 46 -6.31 6.12 -1.52
C PHE A 46 -6.17 4.81 -0.73
N MET A 47 -4.98 4.20 -0.75
CA MET A 47 -4.67 2.91 -0.12
C MET A 47 -5.48 1.73 -0.68
N ASN A 48 -6.02 1.84 -1.90
CA ASN A 48 -6.50 0.66 -2.59
C ASN A 48 -5.31 -0.23 -2.94
N VAL A 49 -5.44 -1.53 -2.72
CA VAL A 49 -4.35 -2.51 -2.90
C VAL A 49 -4.78 -3.57 -3.90
N ASP A 50 -3.97 -3.76 -4.94
CA ASP A 50 -4.03 -4.93 -5.81
C ASP A 50 -3.10 -6.00 -5.28
N LEU A 51 -3.61 -7.21 -5.10
CA LEU A 51 -2.86 -8.38 -4.66
C LEU A 51 -2.91 -9.47 -5.74
N SER A 52 -1.80 -10.19 -5.88
CA SER A 52 -1.70 -11.47 -6.59
C SER A 52 -1.52 -12.62 -5.59
N ASP A 53 -1.88 -13.84 -6.00
CA ASP A 53 -1.76 -15.07 -5.20
C ASP A 53 -2.33 -14.93 -3.77
N ALA A 54 -3.54 -14.37 -3.69
CA ALA A 54 -4.15 -13.98 -2.45
C ALA A 54 -4.96 -15.11 -1.79
N THR A 55 -4.81 -15.26 -0.48
CA THR A 55 -5.60 -16.13 0.39
C THR A 55 -6.42 -15.26 1.34
N VAL A 56 -7.74 -15.34 1.24
CA VAL A 56 -8.67 -14.65 2.14
C VAL A 56 -9.07 -15.61 3.24
N VAL A 57 -8.86 -15.22 4.49
CA VAL A 57 -9.19 -15.98 5.69
C VAL A 57 -10.30 -15.28 6.45
N GLY A 58 -11.32 -16.05 6.83
CA GLY A 58 -12.42 -15.57 7.65
C GLY A 58 -13.11 -16.69 8.44
N PRO A 59 -14.24 -16.40 9.10
CA PRO A 59 -14.96 -17.37 9.92
C PRO A 59 -15.42 -18.63 9.17
N SER A 60 -15.62 -18.51 7.85
CA SER A 60 -16.06 -19.60 6.98
C SER A 60 -14.91 -20.46 6.43
N GLY A 61 -13.67 -20.18 6.82
CA GLY A 61 -12.46 -20.83 6.31
C GLY A 61 -11.64 -19.91 5.40
N GLU A 62 -10.78 -20.53 4.59
CA GLU A 62 -9.87 -19.85 3.67
C GLU A 62 -10.28 -20.05 2.21
N LYS A 63 -9.99 -19.06 1.36
CA LYS A 63 -10.22 -19.13 -0.08
C LYS A 63 -9.12 -18.43 -0.87
N ASN A 64 -8.66 -19.09 -1.92
CA ASN A 64 -7.57 -18.62 -2.77
C ASN A 64 -8.10 -17.88 -4.02
N TYR A 65 -7.37 -16.86 -4.42
CA TYR A 65 -7.66 -15.99 -5.56
C TYR A 65 -6.35 -15.67 -6.29
N ALA A 66 -6.34 -15.81 -7.62
CA ALA A 66 -5.17 -15.41 -8.42
C ALA A 66 -4.96 -13.89 -8.40
N SER A 67 -6.04 -13.13 -8.28
CA SER A 67 -6.03 -11.67 -8.13
C SER A 67 -7.11 -11.26 -7.13
N PHE A 68 -6.77 -10.32 -6.26
CA PHE A 68 -7.67 -9.79 -5.24
C PHE A 68 -7.49 -8.28 -5.06
N PHE A 69 -8.60 -7.57 -4.98
CA PHE A 69 -8.61 -6.11 -4.80
C PHE A 69 -9.16 -5.74 -3.43
N VAL A 70 -8.39 -4.95 -2.68
CA VAL A 70 -8.81 -4.40 -1.39
C VAL A 70 -9.06 -2.91 -1.54
N GLN A 71 -10.27 -2.48 -1.19
CA GLN A 71 -10.57 -1.05 -1.08
C GLN A 71 -9.87 -0.47 0.16
N GLY A 72 -9.18 0.67 0.01
CA GLY A 72 -8.43 1.28 1.10
C GLY A 72 -9.28 1.60 2.33
N ARG A 73 -10.57 1.90 2.15
CA ARG A 73 -11.51 2.10 3.27
C ARG A 73 -11.69 0.82 4.12
N GLN A 74 -11.56 -0.36 3.54
CA GLN A 74 -11.69 -1.62 4.25
C GLN A 74 -10.41 -2.05 4.97
N VAL A 75 -9.27 -1.41 4.70
CA VAL A 75 -8.01 -1.73 5.39
C VAL A 75 -8.10 -1.27 6.86
N ARG A 76 -7.71 -2.17 7.77
CA ARG A 76 -7.48 -1.88 9.19
C ARG A 76 -5.99 -1.91 9.51
N TYR A 77 -5.29 -2.98 9.15
CA TYR A 77 -3.84 -3.12 9.33
C TYR A 77 -3.19 -3.71 8.09
N ILE A 78 -1.94 -3.35 7.85
CA ILE A 78 -1.06 -3.99 6.87
C ILE A 78 0.19 -4.42 7.63
N HIS A 79 0.51 -5.70 7.54
CA HIS A 79 1.65 -6.31 8.24
C HIS A 79 2.93 -5.98 7.47
N ILE A 80 3.83 -5.18 8.04
CA ILE A 80 5.08 -4.82 7.38
C ILE A 80 6.08 -5.99 7.50
N PRO A 81 6.61 -6.53 6.40
CA PRO A 81 7.66 -7.54 6.44
C PRO A 81 8.90 -7.03 7.18
N ASP A 82 9.56 -7.91 7.95
CA ASP A 82 10.71 -7.54 8.80
C ASP A 82 11.92 -7.00 8.03
N ASP A 83 12.02 -7.33 6.74
CA ASP A 83 13.12 -6.90 5.88
C ASP A 83 12.86 -5.55 5.19
N ILE A 84 11.74 -4.89 5.49
CA ILE A 84 11.43 -3.53 5.04
C ILE A 84 11.95 -2.53 6.07
N ASP A 85 12.95 -1.72 5.67
CA ASP A 85 13.34 -0.54 6.43
C ASP A 85 12.31 0.59 6.24
N MET A 86 11.46 0.74 7.25
CA MET A 86 10.44 1.78 7.30
C MET A 86 11.06 3.19 7.33
N ALA A 87 12.17 3.38 8.04
CA ALA A 87 12.81 4.69 8.18
C ALA A 87 13.41 5.15 6.83
N ALA A 88 14.05 4.23 6.11
CA ALA A 88 14.55 4.49 4.76
C ALA A 88 13.40 4.86 3.80
N SER A 89 12.26 4.17 3.90
CA SER A 89 11.06 4.46 3.09
C SER A 89 10.47 5.85 3.37
N LEU A 90 10.55 6.33 4.63
CA LEU A 90 10.10 7.66 5.02
C LEU A 90 11.08 8.76 4.59
N GLN A 91 12.39 8.53 4.66
CA GLN A 91 13.39 9.50 4.17
C GLN A 91 13.28 9.76 2.65
N LEU A 92 12.85 8.74 1.90
CA LEU A 92 12.47 8.87 0.49
C LEU A 92 11.29 9.82 0.29
N GLN A 93 10.34 9.91 1.23
CA GLN A 93 9.25 10.91 1.19
C GLN A 93 9.80 12.32 1.33
N ASP A 94 10.65 12.56 2.32
CA ASP A 94 11.25 13.88 2.57
C ASP A 94 12.08 14.37 1.40
N THR A 95 12.85 13.47 0.79
CA THR A 95 13.70 13.80 -0.36
C THR A 95 12.86 14.20 -1.57
N ARG A 96 11.77 13.50 -1.86
CA ARG A 96 10.85 13.82 -2.95
C ARG A 96 10.08 15.12 -2.68
N ALA A 97 9.61 15.33 -1.46
CA ALA A 97 8.94 16.57 -1.06
C ALA A 97 9.84 17.81 -1.24
N ARG A 98 11.14 17.70 -0.93
CA ARG A 98 12.13 18.77 -1.15
C ARG A 98 12.45 19.02 -2.62
N GLN A 99 12.36 18.01 -3.47
CA GLN A 99 12.58 18.14 -4.92
C GLN A 99 11.41 18.85 -5.60
N ASP A 100 10.17 18.52 -5.23
CA ASP A 100 8.96 19.21 -5.75
C ASP A 100 8.94 20.70 -5.35
N GLN A 101 9.51 21.04 -4.20
CA GLN A 101 9.63 22.44 -3.74
C GLN A 101 10.66 23.26 -4.53
N LYS A 102 11.58 22.61 -5.26
CA LYS A 102 12.65 23.25 -6.03
C LYS A 102 12.31 23.48 -7.51
N ASN A 103 11.19 22.98 -8.03
CA ASN A 103 10.77 23.26 -9.41
C ASN A 103 9.31 23.70 -9.50
N PRO A 104 9.02 25.00 -9.26
CA PRO A 104 7.67 25.54 -9.35
C PRO A 104 7.20 25.90 -10.79
N TYR A 105 7.95 25.55 -11.86
CA TYR A 105 7.69 26.04 -13.22
C TYR A 105 7.63 24.96 -14.32
N LEU A 106 7.22 23.73 -14.00
CA LEU A 106 6.77 22.73 -14.98
C LEU A 106 5.43 22.11 -14.56
#